data_AF-A0A0W0TS79-F1
#
_entry.id   AF-A0A0W0TS79-F1
#
_cell.length_a   1.000
_cell.length_b   1.000
_cell.length_c   1.000
_cell.angle_alpha   90.00
_cell.angle_beta   90.00
_cell.angle_gamma   90.00
#
_symmetry.space_group_name_H-M   'P 1'
#
loop_
_entity.id
_entity.type
_entity.pdbx_description
1 polymer ?
#
loop_
_entity_poly.entity_id
_entity_poly.type
_entity_poly.pdbx_seq_one_letter_code
_entity_poly.pdbx_strand_id
1 'polypeptide(L)'
;MQNVRFIAADLEEHSITPLKADARIKQLVYQRLHYTKGMTCANADLHTPFEKDEIYSSVVKQLTQLVNGKKTLTNEEIKNFINLLQEPNKSRTHEPFHALGACGSEIFTKVRRDLSQRPQDAKQILSSLLERINTERVMAVNEMLDILPASSNISKARLEEKFDSNPAAFHRLYQRYALLAQENKTNETFIKKTFPTSYQKLDQEDSLSAARNLLNDYTKNNSAGGRAFTFHWFRHHTDEVNQIVEKIDKGKIMSVDELIKELREIKLTNSKGSLSRRIDFIVFQHVEAQAKMADLGDIQTNQADIIEDTDKQSFRI
;
A
#
# COMPACT_ATOMS: atom_id res chain seq x y z
N MET A 1 -0.34 -15.88 14.20
CA MET A 1 0.17 -15.50 12.86
C MET A 1 0.62 -16.77 12.17
N GLN A 2 -0.12 -17.23 11.17
CA GLN A 2 0.31 -18.35 10.34
C GLN A 2 1.45 -17.86 9.43
N ASN A 3 2.55 -18.60 9.38
CA ASN A 3 3.61 -18.37 8.41
C ASN A 3 2.98 -18.53 7.01
N VAL A 4 2.81 -17.44 6.27
CA VAL A 4 2.47 -17.49 4.85
C VAL A 4 3.64 -18.20 4.16
N ARG A 5 3.43 -19.47 3.80
CA ARG A 5 4.38 -20.26 3.02
C ARG A 5 4.06 -20.01 1.55
N PHE A 6 4.92 -19.26 0.88
CA PHE A 6 4.86 -19.09 -0.57
C PHE A 6 5.12 -20.43 -1.26
N ILE A 7 4.26 -20.76 -2.22
CA ILE A 7 4.41 -21.93 -3.10
C ILE A 7 4.90 -21.45 -4.47
N ALA A 8 5.62 -22.32 -5.19
CA ALA A 8 6.26 -21.96 -6.46
C ALA A 8 5.27 -21.40 -7.52
N ALA A 9 4.00 -21.77 -7.43
CA ALA A 9 2.93 -21.27 -8.28
C ALA A 9 2.75 -19.73 -8.22
N ASP A 10 2.94 -19.11 -7.04
CA ASP A 10 2.77 -17.66 -6.85
C ASP A 10 3.85 -16.85 -7.61
N LEU A 11 5.02 -17.46 -7.85
CA LEU A 11 6.14 -16.83 -8.57
C LEU A 11 5.96 -16.94 -10.11
N GLU A 12 5.36 -18.03 -10.58
CA GLU A 12 5.03 -18.22 -12.00
C GLU A 12 3.88 -17.30 -12.44
N GLU A 13 2.86 -17.09 -11.61
CA GLU A 13 1.73 -16.20 -11.91
C GLU A 13 2.17 -14.76 -12.23
N HIS A 14 3.25 -14.30 -11.61
CA HIS A 14 3.80 -12.96 -11.82
C HIS A 14 4.94 -12.90 -12.86
N SER A 15 5.19 -13.97 -13.61
CA SER A 15 6.30 -14.05 -14.58
C SER A 15 7.67 -13.69 -13.98
N ILE A 16 7.85 -13.91 -12.67
CA ILE A 16 9.10 -13.62 -11.98
C ILE A 16 10.02 -14.81 -12.19
N THR A 17 10.87 -14.73 -13.23
CA THR A 17 11.90 -15.75 -13.46
C THR A 17 12.95 -15.60 -12.37
N PRO A 18 13.02 -16.52 -11.38
CA PRO A 18 13.90 -16.29 -10.27
C PRO A 18 15.32 -16.49 -10.73
N LEU A 19 16.09 -15.41 -10.64
CA LEU A 19 17.55 -15.46 -10.53
C LEU A 19 17.88 -16.54 -9.48
N LYS A 20 19.03 -17.23 -9.57
CA LYS A 20 19.52 -18.20 -8.57
C LYS A 20 19.79 -17.56 -7.18
N ALA A 21 19.08 -16.49 -6.82
CA ALA A 21 19.10 -15.87 -5.53
C ALA A 21 18.44 -16.78 -4.48
N ASP A 22 18.95 -16.68 -3.25
CA ASP A 22 18.40 -17.31 -2.06
C ASP A 22 16.86 -17.10 -2.00
N ALA A 23 16.09 -18.08 -1.52
CA ALA A 23 14.64 -17.99 -1.38
C ALA A 23 14.19 -16.69 -0.69
N ARG A 24 15.06 -16.15 0.17
CA ARG A 24 14.93 -14.85 0.82
C ARG A 24 14.75 -13.66 -0.14
N ILE A 25 15.51 -13.59 -1.23
CA ILE A 25 15.46 -12.47 -2.17
C ILE A 25 14.21 -12.55 -3.03
N LYS A 26 13.81 -13.76 -3.43
CA LYS A 26 12.54 -13.99 -4.14
C LYS A 26 11.35 -13.51 -3.30
N GLN A 27 11.35 -13.86 -2.02
CA GLN A 27 10.33 -13.41 -1.08
C GLN A 27 10.31 -11.88 -0.95
N LEU A 28 11.48 -11.24 -0.83
CA LEU A 28 11.58 -9.77 -0.74
C LEU A 28 11.06 -9.07 -2.00
N VAL A 29 11.45 -9.56 -3.17
CA VAL A 29 10.99 -9.07 -4.47
C VAL A 29 9.47 -9.20 -4.57
N TYR A 30 8.93 -10.38 -4.28
CA TYR A 30 7.49 -10.62 -4.30
C TYR A 30 6.74 -9.68 -3.35
N GLN A 31 7.20 -9.57 -2.09
CA GLN A 31 6.57 -8.71 -1.09
C GLN A 31 6.59 -7.23 -1.51
N ARG A 32 7.66 -6.79 -2.18
CA ARG A 32 7.76 -5.42 -2.69
C ARG A 32 6.81 -5.19 -3.86
N LEU A 33 6.76 -6.13 -4.82
CA LEU A 33 5.85 -6.06 -5.97
C LEU A 33 4.38 -6.09 -5.52
N HIS A 34 4.04 -6.99 -4.60
CA HIS A 34 2.69 -7.06 -4.01
C HIS A 34 2.30 -5.73 -3.35
N TYR A 35 3.20 -5.16 -2.53
CA TYR A 35 2.98 -3.86 -1.90
C TYR A 35 2.76 -2.76 -2.95
N THR A 36 3.63 -2.64 -3.96
CA THR A 36 3.50 -1.63 -5.02
C THR A 36 2.17 -1.78 -5.76
N LYS A 37 1.85 -2.97 -6.26
CA LYS A 37 0.58 -3.24 -6.95
C LYS A 37 -0.64 -2.94 -6.06
N GLY A 38 -0.56 -3.34 -4.79
CA GLY A 38 -1.58 -3.07 -3.78
C GLY A 38 -1.80 -1.57 -3.58
N MET A 39 -0.72 -0.79 -3.52
CA MET A 39 -0.75 0.67 -3.41
C MET A 39 -1.31 1.34 -4.67
N THR A 40 -0.92 0.88 -5.87
CA THR A 40 -1.44 1.40 -7.14
C THR A 40 -2.94 1.21 -7.24
N CYS A 41 -3.43 0.00 -6.96
CA CYS A 41 -4.87 -0.27 -6.93
C CYS A 41 -5.60 0.52 -5.83
N ALA A 42 -5.04 0.62 -4.63
CA ALA A 42 -5.65 1.40 -3.56
C ALA A 42 -5.74 2.90 -3.92
N ASN A 43 -4.70 3.45 -4.56
CA ASN A 43 -4.70 4.82 -5.06
C ASN A 43 -5.73 5.02 -6.18
N ALA A 44 -5.87 4.04 -7.09
CA ALA A 44 -6.93 4.08 -8.10
C ALA A 44 -8.32 4.13 -7.43
N ASP A 45 -8.58 3.24 -6.47
CA ASP A 45 -9.83 3.23 -5.68
C ASP A 45 -10.05 4.55 -4.91
N LEU A 46 -8.96 5.14 -4.41
CA LEU A 46 -8.98 6.44 -3.73
C LEU A 46 -9.45 7.57 -4.65
N HIS A 47 -9.16 7.51 -5.94
CA HIS A 47 -9.57 8.54 -6.90
C HIS A 47 -10.89 8.22 -7.61
N THR A 48 -11.30 6.95 -7.68
CA THR A 48 -12.60 6.55 -8.23
C THR A 48 -13.75 7.01 -7.33
N PRO A 49 -14.82 7.63 -7.86
CA PRO A 49 -16.01 7.94 -7.08
C PRO A 49 -16.62 6.70 -6.43
N PHE A 50 -17.03 6.79 -5.16
CA PHE A 50 -17.75 5.68 -4.54
C PHE A 50 -19.20 5.66 -5.02
N GLU A 51 -19.73 4.46 -5.28
CA GLU A 51 -21.16 4.30 -5.50
C GLU A 51 -21.89 4.76 -4.23
N LYS A 52 -22.81 5.71 -4.42
CA LYS A 52 -23.53 6.34 -3.33
C LYS A 52 -24.45 5.34 -2.66
N ASP A 53 -24.31 5.21 -1.35
CA ASP A 53 -25.22 4.41 -0.55
C ASP A 53 -26.49 5.22 -0.27
N GLU A 54 -27.53 4.96 -1.06
CA GLU A 54 -28.79 5.70 -0.98
C GLU A 54 -29.49 5.56 0.37
N ILE A 55 -29.35 4.39 1.02
CA ILE A 55 -29.97 4.12 2.32
C ILE A 55 -29.28 4.92 3.43
N TYR A 56 -27.95 4.85 3.52
CA TYR A 56 -27.16 5.65 4.45
C TYR A 56 -27.39 7.15 4.23
N SER A 57 -27.34 7.60 2.97
CA SER A 57 -27.58 9.00 2.60
C SER A 57 -28.96 9.48 3.05
N SER A 58 -30.00 8.65 2.86
CA SER A 58 -31.37 8.94 3.30
C SER A 58 -31.45 9.05 4.82
N VAL A 59 -30.84 8.11 5.56
CA VAL A 59 -30.81 8.12 7.02
C VAL A 59 -30.13 9.37 7.57
N VAL A 60 -28.94 9.71 7.08
CA VAL A 60 -28.19 10.90 7.54
C VAL A 60 -28.93 12.18 7.20
N LYS A 61 -29.52 12.28 6.00
CA LYS A 61 -30.31 13.44 5.58
C LYS A 61 -31.53 13.63 6.49
N GLN A 62 -32.32 12.58 6.71
CA GLN A 62 -33.51 12.66 7.55
C GLN A 62 -33.15 12.95 9.01
N LEU A 63 -32.09 12.31 9.53
CA LEU A 63 -31.58 12.57 10.87
C LEU A 63 -31.18 14.04 11.06
N THR A 64 -30.44 14.59 10.10
CA THR A 64 -30.00 15.99 10.12
C THR A 64 -31.19 16.94 10.12
N GLN A 65 -32.21 16.67 9.30
CA GLN A 65 -33.45 17.47 9.26
C GLN A 65 -34.21 17.43 10.59
N LEU A 66 -34.31 16.26 11.22
CA LEU A 66 -35.01 16.09 12.50
C LEU A 66 -34.27 16.77 13.66
N VAL A 67 -32.93 16.72 13.67
CA VAL A 67 -32.13 17.33 14.73
C VAL A 67 -32.08 18.86 14.61
N ASN A 68 -31.82 19.38 13.41
CA ASN A 68 -31.63 20.82 13.17
C ASN A 68 -32.94 21.59 12.94
N GLY A 69 -34.05 20.89 12.74
CA GLY A 69 -35.36 21.48 12.49
C GLY A 69 -36.09 21.94 13.77
N LYS A 70 -37.32 21.46 13.92
CA LYS A 70 -38.29 21.94 14.92
C LYS A 70 -37.80 21.75 16.37
N LYS A 71 -38.36 22.54 17.29
CA LYS A 71 -38.09 22.41 18.73
C LYS A 71 -38.58 21.07 19.30
N THR A 72 -39.71 20.57 18.80
CA THR A 72 -40.34 19.30 19.19
C THR A 72 -40.62 18.43 17.96
N LEU A 73 -40.49 17.11 18.13
CA LEU A 73 -40.77 16.12 17.09
C LEU A 73 -42.15 15.52 17.31
N THR A 74 -42.90 15.32 16.23
CA THR A 74 -44.20 14.65 16.25
C THR A 74 -44.03 13.13 16.31
N ASN A 75 -45.02 12.42 16.85
CA ASN A 75 -45.02 10.95 16.85
C ASN A 75 -44.92 10.36 15.44
N GLU A 76 -45.47 11.04 14.44
CA GLU A 76 -45.41 10.61 13.05
C GLU A 76 -44.00 10.75 12.46
N GLU A 77 -43.30 11.86 12.73
CA GLU A 77 -41.89 12.05 12.34
C GLU A 77 -40.99 10.96 12.97
N ILE A 78 -41.21 10.64 14.26
CA ILE A 78 -40.48 9.58 14.97
C ILE A 78 -40.75 8.21 14.35
N LYS A 79 -42.03 7.88 14.09
CA LYS A 79 -42.44 6.62 13.48
C LYS A 79 -41.84 6.45 12.07
N ASN A 80 -41.84 7.52 11.27
CA ASN A 80 -41.25 7.50 9.93
C ASN A 80 -39.74 7.27 9.96
N PHE A 81 -39.02 7.90 10.89
CA PHE A 81 -37.59 7.63 11.07
C PHE A 81 -37.31 6.20 11.55
N ILE A 82 -38.12 5.68 12.49
CA ILE A 82 -38.02 4.28 12.93
C ILE A 82 -38.22 3.30 11.76
N ASN A 83 -39.16 3.59 10.86
CA ASN A 83 -39.39 2.77 9.66
C ASN A 83 -38.20 2.84 8.69
N LEU A 84 -37.59 4.01 8.51
CA LEU A 84 -36.37 4.14 7.71
C LEU A 84 -35.23 3.29 8.28
N LEU A 85 -35.07 3.24 9.61
CA LEU A 85 -34.09 2.37 10.27
C LEU A 85 -34.41 0.86 10.17
N GLN A 86 -35.61 0.48 9.68
CA GLN A 86 -35.97 -0.93 9.46
C GLN A 86 -35.61 -1.42 8.06
N GLU A 87 -35.52 -0.52 7.06
CA GLU A 87 -35.12 -0.90 5.70
C GLU A 87 -33.74 -1.59 5.63
N PRO A 88 -32.71 -1.11 6.37
CA PRO A 88 -31.41 -1.79 6.46
C PRO A 88 -31.46 -3.20 7.06
N ASN A 89 -32.51 -3.55 7.80
CA ASN A 89 -32.61 -4.82 8.54
C ASN A 89 -33.27 -5.97 7.74
N LYS A 90 -33.82 -5.69 6.55
CA LYS A 90 -34.37 -6.74 5.67
C LYS A 90 -33.28 -7.52 4.95
N SER A 91 -32.11 -6.92 4.79
CA SER A 91 -30.87 -7.57 4.39
C SER A 91 -30.01 -7.68 5.65
N ARG A 92 -29.73 -8.90 6.15
CA ARG A 92 -28.85 -9.11 7.31
C ARG A 92 -27.39 -8.62 7.10
N THR A 93 -27.11 -7.94 5.99
CA THR A 93 -25.77 -7.66 5.48
C THR A 93 -25.63 -6.25 4.90
N HIS A 94 -26.38 -5.24 5.39
CA HIS A 94 -26.16 -3.87 4.93
C HIS A 94 -24.83 -3.30 5.47
N GLU A 95 -23.73 -3.64 4.78
CA GLU A 95 -22.34 -3.31 5.13
C GLU A 95 -22.09 -1.88 5.64
N PRO A 96 -22.69 -0.81 5.07
CA PRO A 96 -22.47 0.57 5.54
C PRO A 96 -22.77 0.80 7.02
N PHE A 97 -23.78 0.12 7.56
CA PHE A 97 -24.11 0.24 8.98
C PHE A 97 -23.16 -0.56 9.86
N HIS A 98 -22.49 -1.59 9.32
CA HIS A 98 -21.39 -2.27 10.00
C HIS A 98 -20.07 -1.53 9.86
N ALA A 99 -19.96 -0.67 8.85
CA ALA A 99 -18.79 0.16 8.62
C ALA A 99 -18.68 1.33 9.58
N LEU A 100 -19.75 1.73 10.29
CA LEU A 100 -19.68 2.65 11.43
C LEU A 100 -19.07 1.97 12.69
N GLY A 101 -18.10 1.09 12.48
CA GLY A 101 -17.50 0.19 13.46
C GLY A 101 -18.38 -0.98 13.89
N ALA A 102 -17.82 -1.85 14.73
CA ALA A 102 -18.50 -3.01 15.32
C ALA A 102 -19.81 -2.65 16.07
N CYS A 103 -20.01 -1.37 16.39
CA CYS A 103 -21.16 -0.84 17.09
C CYS A 103 -22.30 -0.34 16.19
N GLY A 104 -22.12 -0.18 14.88
CA GLY A 104 -23.09 0.55 14.06
C GLY A 104 -24.50 -0.07 14.08
N SER A 105 -24.62 -1.38 13.83
CA SER A 105 -25.91 -2.09 13.96
C SER A 105 -26.51 -2.01 15.37
N GLU A 106 -25.67 -2.05 16.42
CA GLU A 106 -26.12 -1.92 17.81
C GLU A 106 -26.63 -0.51 18.12
N ILE A 107 -25.98 0.52 17.56
CA ILE A 107 -26.37 1.92 17.72
C ILE A 107 -27.76 2.15 17.14
N PHE A 108 -28.00 1.75 15.89
CA PHE A 108 -29.31 1.96 15.26
C PHE A 108 -30.40 1.10 15.91
N THR A 109 -30.06 -0.12 16.33
CA THR A 109 -30.98 -0.98 17.09
C THR A 109 -31.35 -0.37 18.44
N LYS A 110 -30.37 0.20 19.16
CA LYS A 110 -30.59 0.89 20.43
C LYS A 110 -31.43 2.15 20.23
N VAL A 111 -31.08 3.00 19.26
CA VAL A 111 -31.84 4.22 18.95
C VAL A 111 -33.28 3.89 18.59
N ARG A 112 -33.51 2.87 17.76
CA ARG A 112 -34.86 2.41 17.42
C ARG A 112 -35.65 2.01 18.67
N ARG A 113 -35.04 1.23 19.57
CA ARG A 113 -35.67 0.81 20.83
C ARG A 113 -35.98 2.01 21.71
N ASP A 114 -35.02 2.90 21.89
CA ASP A 114 -35.14 4.08 22.75
C ASP A 114 -36.22 5.04 22.22
N LEU A 115 -36.30 5.27 20.91
CA LEU A 115 -37.34 6.09 20.29
C LEU A 115 -38.74 5.47 20.46
N SER A 116 -38.84 4.14 20.43
CA SER A 116 -40.11 3.43 20.63
C SER A 116 -40.60 3.50 22.08
N GLN A 117 -39.67 3.49 23.04
CA GLN A 117 -39.98 3.47 24.48
C GLN A 117 -40.10 4.88 25.08
N ARG A 118 -39.37 5.86 24.55
CA ARG A 118 -39.25 7.22 25.09
C ARG A 118 -39.36 8.27 23.99
N PRO A 119 -40.50 8.36 23.28
CA PRO A 119 -40.67 9.34 22.19
C PRO A 119 -40.52 10.79 22.65
N GLN A 120 -40.82 11.10 23.92
CA GLN A 120 -40.60 12.44 24.50
C GLN A 120 -39.12 12.85 24.52
N ASP A 121 -38.19 11.88 24.55
CA ASP A 121 -36.74 12.12 24.55
C ASP A 121 -36.14 12.08 23.13
N ALA A 122 -36.98 11.97 22.09
CA ALA A 122 -36.53 11.69 20.72
C ALA A 122 -35.49 12.68 20.20
N LYS A 123 -35.64 13.98 20.50
CA LYS A 123 -34.68 14.98 20.05
C LYS A 123 -33.29 14.73 20.63
N GLN A 124 -33.19 14.44 21.92
CA GLN A 124 -31.91 14.13 22.56
C GLN A 124 -31.30 12.85 21.99
N ILE A 125 -32.11 11.80 21.82
CA ILE A 125 -31.67 10.51 21.26
C ILE A 125 -31.10 10.70 19.84
N LEU A 126 -31.81 11.43 18.98
CA LEU A 126 -31.39 11.69 17.61
C LEU A 126 -30.16 12.61 17.55
N SER A 127 -30.06 13.63 18.41
CA SER A 127 -28.87 14.48 18.50
C SER A 127 -27.63 13.67 18.87
N SER A 128 -27.73 12.78 19.86
CA SER A 128 -26.62 11.90 20.25
C SER A 128 -26.24 10.92 19.14
N LEU A 129 -27.20 10.43 18.35
CA LEU A 129 -26.90 9.59 17.18
C LEU A 129 -26.12 10.38 16.13
N LEU A 130 -26.57 11.59 15.80
CA LEU A 130 -25.92 12.44 14.79
C LEU A 130 -24.49 12.82 15.21
N GLU A 131 -24.30 13.19 16.48
CA GLU A 131 -22.99 13.46 17.06
C GLU A 131 -22.06 12.25 16.90
N ARG A 132 -22.54 11.05 17.25
CA ARG A 132 -21.73 9.83 17.14
C ARG A 132 -21.34 9.50 15.69
N ILE A 133 -22.25 9.66 14.73
CA ILE A 133 -21.94 9.49 13.30
C ILE A 133 -20.86 10.49 12.86
N ASN A 134 -20.97 11.75 13.28
CA ASN A 134 -19.98 12.78 12.95
C ASN A 134 -18.62 12.49 13.60
N THR A 135 -18.59 12.02 14.85
CA THR A 135 -17.36 11.61 15.52
C THR A 135 -16.68 10.47 14.76
N GLU A 136 -17.43 9.43 14.39
CA GLU A 136 -16.90 8.28 13.62
C GLU A 136 -16.33 8.73 12.28
N ARG A 137 -17.05 9.60 11.55
CA ARG A 137 -16.57 10.19 10.30
C ARG A 137 -15.23 10.90 10.48
N VAL A 138 -15.15 11.78 11.48
CA VAL A 138 -13.91 12.55 11.74
C VAL A 138 -12.76 11.62 12.12
N MET A 139 -13.01 10.61 12.95
CA MET A 139 -12.01 9.61 13.33
C MET A 139 -11.51 8.83 12.12
N ALA A 140 -12.42 8.21 11.36
CA ALA A 140 -12.07 7.40 10.18
C ALA A 140 -11.32 8.22 9.12
N VAL A 141 -11.71 9.48 8.90
CA VAL A 141 -11.01 10.37 7.96
C VAL A 141 -9.61 10.73 8.46
N ASN A 142 -9.45 11.04 9.75
CA ASN A 142 -8.13 11.35 10.30
C ASN A 142 -7.22 10.12 10.28
N GLU A 143 -7.72 8.94 10.67
CA GLU A 143 -6.97 7.69 10.60
C GLU A 143 -6.53 7.37 9.17
N MET A 144 -7.41 7.59 8.19
CA MET A 144 -7.08 7.45 6.77
C MET A 144 -5.98 8.45 6.34
N LEU A 145 -6.06 9.71 6.76
CA LEU A 145 -5.01 10.70 6.47
C LEU A 145 -3.65 10.30 7.05
N ASP A 146 -3.62 9.71 8.25
CA ASP A 146 -2.39 9.31 8.93
C ASP A 146 -1.66 8.14 8.23
N ILE A 147 -2.40 7.28 7.51
CA ILE A 147 -1.83 6.11 6.83
C ILE A 147 -1.61 6.31 5.33
N LEU A 148 -2.20 7.36 4.74
CA LEU A 148 -2.06 7.64 3.33
C LEU A 148 -0.62 8.04 2.99
N PRO A 149 -0.10 7.61 1.81
CA PRO A 149 1.20 8.07 1.36
C PRO A 149 1.15 9.57 1.08
N ALA A 150 2.25 10.28 1.33
CA ALA A 150 2.37 11.72 1.05
C ALA A 150 2.09 12.08 -0.42
N SER A 151 2.26 11.12 -1.34
CA SER A 151 2.00 11.28 -2.77
C SER A 151 0.51 11.21 -3.17
N SER A 152 -0.39 10.84 -2.26
CA SER A 152 -1.81 10.65 -2.56
C SER A 152 -2.55 11.93 -2.97
N ASN A 153 -2.04 13.11 -2.58
CA ASN A 153 -2.60 14.42 -2.96
C ASN A 153 -4.12 14.57 -2.73
N ILE A 154 -4.72 13.80 -1.81
CA ILE A 154 -6.16 13.88 -1.50
C ILE A 154 -6.41 14.84 -0.34
N SER A 155 -7.41 15.71 -0.48
CA SER A 155 -7.79 16.62 0.59
C SER A 155 -8.67 15.94 1.64
N LYS A 156 -8.63 16.44 2.88
CA LYS A 156 -9.52 16.00 3.95
C LYS A 156 -10.99 16.08 3.54
N ALA A 157 -11.40 17.18 2.91
CA ALA A 157 -12.78 17.37 2.44
C ALA A 157 -13.22 16.29 1.44
N ARG A 158 -12.32 15.84 0.55
CA ARG A 158 -12.63 14.77 -0.40
C ARG A 158 -12.77 13.41 0.28
N LEU A 159 -12.02 13.16 1.34
CA LEU A 159 -12.18 11.96 2.17
C LEU A 159 -13.50 11.99 2.96
N GLU A 160 -13.88 13.15 3.50
CA GLU A 160 -15.18 13.34 4.16
C GLU A 160 -16.33 13.08 3.18
N GLU A 161 -16.26 13.63 1.96
CA GLU A 161 -17.26 13.38 0.90
C GLU A 161 -17.36 11.89 0.56
N LYS A 162 -16.23 11.18 0.49
CA LYS A 162 -16.20 9.73 0.23
C LYS A 162 -16.84 8.93 1.36
N PHE A 163 -16.53 9.28 2.61
CA PHE A 163 -17.17 8.67 3.77
C PHE A 163 -18.69 8.90 3.74
N ASP A 164 -19.11 10.14 3.49
CA ASP A 164 -20.52 10.52 3.43
C ASP A 164 -21.27 9.83 2.28
N SER A 165 -20.56 9.52 1.18
CA SER A 165 -21.11 8.78 0.05
C SER A 165 -21.30 7.30 0.34
N ASN A 166 -20.29 6.65 0.92
CA ASN A 166 -20.33 5.21 1.22
C ASN A 166 -19.32 4.84 2.33
N PRO A 167 -19.75 4.78 3.60
CA PRO A 167 -18.83 4.53 4.71
C PRO A 167 -18.25 3.10 4.68
N ALA A 168 -18.93 2.13 4.06
CA ALA A 168 -18.39 0.77 3.88
C ALA A 168 -17.26 0.70 2.86
N ALA A 169 -17.46 1.29 1.69
CA ALA A 169 -16.40 1.41 0.70
C ALA A 169 -15.20 2.16 1.28
N PHE A 170 -15.45 3.24 2.03
CA PHE A 170 -14.41 3.99 2.74
C PHE A 170 -13.62 3.11 3.71
N HIS A 171 -14.31 2.34 4.56
CA HIS A 171 -13.64 1.47 5.54
C HIS A 171 -12.85 0.33 4.89
N ARG A 172 -13.36 -0.26 3.81
CA ARG A 172 -12.60 -1.27 3.05
C ARG A 172 -11.32 -0.68 2.47
N LEU A 173 -11.40 0.53 1.93
CA LEU A 173 -10.24 1.23 1.41
C LEU A 173 -9.23 1.56 2.53
N TYR A 174 -9.71 2.08 3.66
CA TYR A 174 -8.88 2.33 4.84
C TYR A 174 -8.16 1.06 5.32
N GLN A 175 -8.88 -0.06 5.48
CA GLN A 175 -8.31 -1.35 5.88
C GLN A 175 -7.22 -1.81 4.91
N ARG A 176 -7.43 -1.60 3.60
CA ARG A 176 -6.44 -1.91 2.57
C ARG A 176 -5.16 -1.11 2.76
N TYR A 177 -5.26 0.21 2.95
CA TYR A 177 -4.07 1.03 3.23
C TYR A 177 -3.39 0.65 4.56
N ALA A 178 -4.16 0.33 5.60
CA ALA A 178 -3.60 -0.05 6.90
C ALA A 178 -2.77 -1.34 6.79
N LEU A 179 -3.28 -2.34 6.05
CA LEU A 179 -2.55 -3.57 5.74
C LEU A 179 -1.27 -3.29 4.95
N LEU A 180 -1.36 -2.48 3.89
CA LEU A 180 -0.20 -2.12 3.08
C LEU A 180 0.87 -1.35 3.88
N ALA A 181 0.46 -0.43 4.76
CA ALA A 181 1.38 0.28 5.65
C ALA A 181 2.10 -0.67 6.61
N GLN A 182 1.40 -1.68 7.15
CA GLN A 182 1.99 -2.73 7.98
C GLN A 182 2.97 -3.61 7.19
N GLU A 183 2.62 -4.00 5.96
CA GLU A 183 3.49 -4.75 5.06
C GLU A 183 4.78 -3.97 4.77
N ASN A 184 4.68 -2.68 4.44
CA ASN A 184 5.85 -1.85 4.16
C ASN A 184 6.78 -1.75 5.38
N LYS A 185 6.23 -1.51 6.58
CA LYS A 185 7.03 -1.47 7.82
C LYS A 185 7.76 -2.79 8.08
N THR A 186 7.10 -3.91 7.79
CA THR A 186 7.68 -5.25 7.92
C THR A 186 8.81 -5.46 6.91
N ASN A 187 8.58 -5.08 5.66
CA ASN A 187 9.56 -5.15 4.58
C ASN A 187 10.78 -4.29 4.90
N GLU A 188 10.62 -3.04 5.33
CA GLU A 188 11.72 -2.17 5.75
C GLU A 188 12.55 -2.79 6.88
N THR A 189 11.88 -3.36 7.89
CA THR A 189 12.56 -4.02 9.01
C THR A 189 13.34 -5.24 8.54
N PHE A 190 12.76 -6.01 7.62
CA PHE A 190 13.43 -7.17 7.05
C PHE A 190 14.64 -6.78 6.20
N ILE A 191 14.52 -5.75 5.36
CA ILE A 191 15.60 -5.17 4.55
C ILE A 191 16.75 -4.71 5.46
N LYS A 192 16.45 -3.92 6.51
CA LYS A 192 17.43 -3.46 7.50
C LYS A 192 18.16 -4.61 8.21
N LYS A 193 17.47 -5.72 8.49
CA LYS A 193 18.09 -6.94 9.05
C LYS A 193 18.92 -7.72 8.03
N THR A 194 18.61 -7.59 6.74
CA THR A 194 19.27 -8.34 5.67
C THR A 194 20.56 -7.67 5.21
N PHE A 195 20.52 -6.35 5.02
CA PHE A 195 21.60 -5.60 4.40
C PHE A 195 22.15 -4.53 5.36
N PRO A 196 23.48 -4.43 5.52
CA PRO A 196 24.09 -3.35 6.27
C PRO A 196 23.74 -1.97 5.69
N THR A 197 23.49 -0.98 6.54
CA THR A 197 23.24 0.42 6.12
C THR A 197 24.40 1.01 5.30
N SER A 198 25.62 0.49 5.46
CA SER A 198 26.76 0.90 4.64
C SER A 198 26.60 0.58 3.15
N TYR A 199 25.77 -0.40 2.78
CA TYR A 199 25.54 -0.72 1.36
C TYR A 199 24.73 0.39 0.69
N GLN A 200 23.71 0.91 1.37
CA GLN A 200 22.91 2.04 0.90
C GLN A 200 23.76 3.30 0.66
N LYS A 201 24.91 3.46 1.31
CA LYS A 201 25.81 4.60 1.05
C LYS A 201 26.64 4.42 -0.22
N LEU A 202 26.92 3.18 -0.61
CA LEU A 202 27.74 2.83 -1.75
C LEU A 202 26.89 2.60 -3.01
N ASP A 203 25.61 2.34 -2.82
CA ASP A 203 24.66 2.00 -3.85
C ASP A 203 23.29 2.61 -3.49
N GLN A 204 23.12 3.88 -3.87
CA GLN A 204 21.93 4.71 -3.62
C GLN A 204 20.90 4.62 -4.74
N GLU A 205 21.31 4.17 -5.93
CA GLU A 205 20.52 4.17 -7.15
C GLU A 205 20.76 2.87 -7.90
N ASP A 206 19.72 2.34 -8.57
CA ASP A 206 19.86 1.21 -9.50
C ASP A 206 20.69 1.64 -10.73
N SER A 207 21.99 1.72 -10.54
CA SER A 207 22.94 2.13 -11.55
C SER A 207 24.13 1.19 -11.56
N LEU A 208 24.67 0.99 -12.76
CA LEU A 208 25.86 0.17 -12.93
C LEU A 208 27.05 0.73 -12.13
N SER A 209 27.16 2.06 -11.99
CA SER A 209 28.20 2.74 -11.21
C SER A 209 28.10 2.43 -9.71
N ALA A 210 26.89 2.47 -9.16
CA ALA A 210 26.61 2.13 -7.77
C ALA A 210 26.96 0.66 -7.45
N ALA A 211 26.47 -0.27 -8.28
CA ALA A 211 26.79 -1.68 -8.15
C ALA A 211 28.30 -1.94 -8.26
N ARG A 212 28.98 -1.27 -9.21
CA ARG A 212 30.44 -1.31 -9.36
C ARG A 212 31.16 -0.82 -8.10
N ASN A 213 30.72 0.27 -7.47
CA ASN A 213 31.31 0.76 -6.22
C ASN A 213 31.15 -0.22 -5.06
N LEU A 214 30.00 -0.89 -4.96
CA LEU A 214 29.77 -1.91 -3.93
C LEU A 214 30.67 -3.14 -4.10
N LEU A 215 30.88 -3.59 -5.34
CA LEU A 215 31.81 -4.67 -5.69
C LEU A 215 33.26 -4.25 -5.46
N ASN A 216 33.60 -3.01 -5.78
CA ASN A 216 34.94 -2.47 -5.59
C ASN A 216 35.28 -2.28 -4.09
N ASP A 217 34.30 -1.97 -3.24
CA ASP A 217 34.44 -2.03 -1.78
C ASP A 217 34.70 -3.47 -1.28
N TYR A 218 34.12 -4.47 -1.94
CA TYR A 218 34.41 -5.86 -1.64
C TYR A 218 35.87 -6.23 -1.96
N THR A 219 36.43 -5.72 -3.05
CA THR A 219 37.83 -6.00 -3.40
C THR A 219 38.82 -5.01 -2.79
N LYS A 220 38.34 -3.91 -2.22
CA LYS A 220 39.11 -2.77 -1.69
C LYS A 220 40.01 -2.15 -2.75
N ASN A 221 39.47 -1.83 -3.93
CA ASN A 221 40.25 -1.30 -5.08
C ASN A 221 41.40 -2.22 -5.49
N ASN A 222 41.17 -3.53 -5.40
CA ASN A 222 42.22 -4.53 -5.55
C ASN A 222 43.44 -4.38 -4.59
N SER A 223 43.33 -3.57 -3.53
CA SER A 223 44.42 -3.36 -2.58
C SER A 223 44.53 -4.50 -1.58
N ALA A 224 45.60 -5.29 -1.69
CA ALA A 224 45.94 -6.31 -0.69
C ALA A 224 46.12 -5.69 0.71
N GLY A 225 46.69 -4.48 0.79
CA GLY A 225 46.83 -3.71 2.03
C GLY A 225 45.48 -3.23 2.59
N GLY A 226 44.55 -2.78 1.75
CA GLY A 226 43.19 -2.41 2.20
C GLY A 226 42.41 -3.61 2.76
N ARG A 227 42.62 -4.81 2.20
CA ARG A 227 42.03 -6.06 2.70
C ARG A 227 42.68 -6.51 4.02
N ALA A 228 44.00 -6.32 4.14
CA ALA A 228 44.78 -6.57 5.34
C ALA A 228 44.28 -5.82 6.58
N PHE A 229 44.09 -4.50 6.44
CA PHE A 229 43.64 -3.61 7.53
C PHE A 229 42.21 -3.90 8.02
N THR A 230 41.44 -4.68 7.26
CA THR A 230 40.09 -5.11 7.67
C THR A 230 40.05 -6.57 8.14
N PHE A 231 41.20 -7.24 8.33
CA PHE A 231 41.32 -8.65 8.69
C PHE A 231 40.64 -9.62 7.70
N HIS A 232 40.51 -9.24 6.42
CA HIS A 232 39.88 -10.06 5.37
C HIS A 232 40.90 -10.61 4.37
N TRP A 233 41.91 -11.30 4.88
CA TRP A 233 43.07 -11.78 4.10
C TRP A 233 42.71 -12.84 3.04
N PHE A 234 41.63 -13.60 3.24
CA PHE A 234 41.22 -14.71 2.37
C PHE A 234 39.79 -14.51 1.84
N ARG A 235 39.57 -13.44 1.07
CA ARG A 235 38.36 -13.36 0.25
C ARG A 235 38.55 -14.23 -0.99
N HIS A 236 37.82 -15.34 -1.04
CA HIS A 236 37.99 -16.37 -2.08
C HIS A 236 37.66 -15.92 -3.51
N HIS A 237 36.84 -14.87 -3.67
CA HIS A 237 36.28 -14.44 -4.96
C HIS A 237 36.80 -13.06 -5.39
N THR A 238 37.96 -12.64 -4.90
CA THR A 238 38.42 -11.25 -5.11
C THR A 238 38.84 -11.04 -6.57
N ASP A 239 39.49 -12.04 -7.17
CA ASP A 239 40.01 -11.96 -8.53
C ASP A 239 38.86 -11.98 -9.55
N GLU A 240 37.87 -12.85 -9.37
CA GLU A 240 36.68 -12.90 -10.21
C GLU A 240 35.90 -11.58 -10.15
N VAL A 241 35.71 -11.02 -8.95
CA VAL A 241 35.01 -9.74 -8.80
C VAL A 241 35.80 -8.58 -9.41
N ASN A 242 37.14 -8.56 -9.27
CA ASN A 242 37.97 -7.55 -9.93
C ASN A 242 37.86 -7.62 -11.45
N GLN A 243 37.83 -8.82 -12.03
CA GLN A 243 37.64 -8.99 -13.47
C GLN A 243 36.29 -8.44 -13.94
N ILE A 244 35.23 -8.63 -13.15
CA ILE A 244 33.91 -8.04 -13.43
C ILE A 244 33.98 -6.51 -13.37
N VAL A 245 34.60 -5.94 -12.32
CA VAL A 245 34.78 -4.48 -12.21
C VAL A 245 35.56 -3.93 -13.40
N GLU A 246 36.62 -4.60 -13.84
CA GLU A 246 37.36 -4.21 -15.04
C GLU A 246 36.53 -4.30 -16.32
N LYS A 247 35.62 -5.28 -16.45
CA LYS A 247 34.70 -5.37 -17.58
C LYS A 247 33.74 -4.17 -17.61
N ILE A 248 33.27 -3.72 -16.45
CA ILE A 248 32.47 -2.49 -16.33
C ILE A 248 33.30 -1.27 -16.77
N ASP A 249 34.52 -1.11 -16.22
CA ASP A 249 35.38 0.04 -16.51
C ASP A 249 35.80 0.11 -18.00
N LYS A 250 35.90 -1.05 -18.67
CA LYS A 250 36.19 -1.16 -20.10
C LYS A 250 34.93 -1.06 -20.99
N GLY A 251 33.76 -0.81 -20.42
CA GLY A 251 32.49 -0.69 -21.15
C GLY A 251 31.99 -2.01 -21.77
N LYS A 252 32.46 -3.17 -21.27
CA LYS A 252 32.01 -4.49 -21.74
C LYS A 252 30.75 -5.00 -21.05
N ILE A 253 30.49 -4.49 -19.85
CA ILE A 253 29.22 -4.60 -19.15
C ILE A 253 28.63 -3.20 -19.15
N MET A 254 27.46 -3.04 -19.75
CA MET A 254 26.82 -1.74 -19.97
C MET A 254 25.52 -1.58 -19.19
N SER A 255 24.99 -2.66 -18.60
CA SER A 255 23.76 -2.64 -17.82
C SER A 255 23.88 -3.45 -16.52
N VAL A 256 22.96 -3.18 -15.58
CA VAL A 256 22.85 -3.94 -14.32
C VAL A 256 22.39 -5.37 -14.59
N ASP A 257 21.54 -5.61 -15.59
CA ASP A 257 21.16 -6.96 -16.03
C ASP A 257 22.36 -7.80 -16.48
N GLU A 258 23.24 -7.22 -17.30
CA GLU A 258 24.48 -7.87 -17.75
C GLU A 258 25.42 -8.14 -16.56
N LEU A 259 25.55 -7.17 -15.64
CA LEU A 259 26.32 -7.35 -14.41
C LEU A 259 25.79 -8.51 -13.58
N ILE A 260 24.48 -8.52 -13.33
CA ILE A 260 23.82 -9.56 -12.56
C ILE A 260 24.08 -10.93 -13.21
N LYS A 261 23.97 -11.04 -14.53
CA LYS A 261 24.28 -12.27 -15.28
C LYS A 261 25.70 -12.76 -15.01
N GLU A 262 26.70 -11.89 -15.09
CA GLU A 262 28.11 -12.21 -14.82
C GLU A 262 28.34 -12.63 -13.35
N LEU A 263 27.72 -11.92 -12.39
CA LEU A 263 27.81 -12.26 -10.96
C LEU A 263 27.22 -13.65 -10.64
N ARG A 264 26.24 -14.13 -11.43
CA ARG A 264 25.61 -15.45 -11.23
C ARG A 264 26.51 -16.61 -11.62
N GLU A 265 27.52 -16.37 -12.44
CA GLU A 265 28.49 -17.38 -12.86
C GLU A 265 29.56 -17.63 -11.77
N ILE A 266 29.68 -16.73 -10.78
CA ILE A 266 30.58 -16.92 -9.63
C ILE A 266 30.05 -18.06 -8.75
N LYS A 267 30.82 -19.14 -8.63
CA LYS A 267 30.53 -20.24 -7.72
C LYS A 267 30.86 -19.87 -6.28
N LEU A 268 29.89 -19.26 -5.59
CA LEU A 268 30.06 -18.84 -4.20
C LEU A 268 30.36 -20.03 -3.28
N THR A 269 31.48 -19.94 -2.56
CA THR A 269 31.88 -20.91 -1.52
C THR A 269 31.09 -20.75 -0.22
N ASN A 270 30.58 -19.54 0.05
CA ASN A 270 29.75 -19.23 1.20
C ASN A 270 28.53 -18.42 0.76
N SER A 271 27.37 -19.07 0.70
CA SER A 271 26.08 -18.46 0.33
C SER A 271 25.57 -17.41 1.32
N LYS A 272 26.20 -17.29 2.50
CA LYS A 272 25.92 -16.25 3.50
C LYS A 272 27.08 -15.24 3.64
N GLY A 273 28.07 -15.34 2.75
CA GLY A 273 29.27 -14.52 2.75
C GLY A 273 29.00 -13.05 2.42
N SER A 274 30.02 -12.22 2.59
CA SER A 274 29.93 -10.78 2.33
C SER A 274 29.77 -10.44 0.84
N LEU A 275 30.23 -11.30 -0.08
CA LEU A 275 29.97 -11.15 -1.52
C LEU A 275 28.52 -11.51 -1.85
N SER A 276 28.02 -12.65 -1.37
CA SER A 276 26.62 -13.07 -1.58
C SER A 276 25.65 -11.97 -1.18
N ARG A 277 25.83 -11.39 0.02
CA ARG A 277 24.98 -10.29 0.50
C ARG A 277 25.03 -9.02 -0.36
N ARG A 278 26.14 -8.75 -1.05
CA ARG A 278 26.25 -7.61 -1.98
C ARG A 278 25.56 -7.92 -3.31
N ILE A 279 25.74 -9.13 -3.84
CA ILE A 279 25.03 -9.59 -5.04
C ILE A 279 23.52 -9.54 -4.78
N ASP A 280 23.08 -10.07 -3.65
CA ASP A 280 21.69 -10.03 -3.20
C ASP A 280 21.16 -8.60 -3.09
N PHE A 281 21.97 -7.67 -2.59
CA PHE A 281 21.60 -6.25 -2.50
C PHE A 281 21.46 -5.60 -3.88
N ILE A 282 22.42 -5.81 -4.78
CA ILE A 282 22.37 -5.30 -6.17
C ILE A 282 21.13 -5.84 -6.88
N VAL A 283 20.87 -7.14 -6.77
CA VAL A 283 19.68 -7.77 -7.34
C VAL A 283 18.40 -7.17 -6.77
N PHE A 284 18.33 -6.99 -5.45
CA PHE A 284 17.18 -6.39 -4.79
C PHE A 284 16.91 -4.97 -5.29
N GLN A 285 17.94 -4.11 -5.34
CA GLN A 285 17.83 -2.73 -5.82
C GLN A 285 17.37 -2.67 -7.28
N HIS A 286 17.92 -3.53 -8.14
CA HIS A 286 17.59 -3.58 -9.55
C HIS A 286 16.13 -3.95 -9.80
N VAL A 287 15.67 -5.01 -9.12
CA VAL A 287 14.27 -5.43 -9.23
C VAL A 287 13.33 -4.37 -8.64
N GLU A 288 13.73 -3.71 -7.56
CA GLU A 288 12.95 -2.61 -6.98
C GLU A 288 12.81 -1.44 -7.97
N ALA A 289 13.87 -1.09 -8.69
CA ALA A 289 13.82 -0.03 -9.68
C ALA A 289 12.97 -0.41 -10.90
N GLN A 290 13.11 -1.64 -11.42
CA GLN A 290 12.25 -2.15 -12.49
C GLN A 290 10.76 -2.13 -12.10
N ALA A 291 10.44 -2.53 -10.87
CA ALA A 291 9.07 -2.48 -10.34
C ALA A 291 8.50 -1.06 -10.32
N LYS A 292 9.30 -0.07 -9.92
CA LYS A 292 8.91 1.35 -9.93
C LYS A 292 8.71 1.89 -11.34
N MET A 293 9.56 1.49 -12.29
CA MET A 293 9.45 1.93 -13.69
C MET A 293 8.23 1.33 -14.39
N ALA A 294 7.91 0.06 -14.16
CA ALA A 294 6.71 -0.57 -14.70
C ALA A 294 5.44 0.16 -14.23
N ASP A 295 5.38 0.50 -12.94
CA ASP A 295 4.25 1.24 -12.34
C ASP A 295 4.09 2.65 -12.95
N LEU A 296 5.19 3.36 -13.19
CA LEU A 296 5.17 4.66 -13.88
C LEU A 296 4.74 4.56 -15.36
N GLY A 297 5.15 3.49 -16.05
CA GLY A 297 4.77 3.23 -17.44
C GLY A 297 3.27 2.98 -17.60
N ASP A 298 2.69 2.20 -16.68
CA ASP A 298 1.25 1.92 -16.64
C ASP A 298 0.43 3.17 -16.29
N ILE A 299 0.95 4.08 -15.46
CA ILE A 299 0.29 5.36 -15.16
C ILE A 299 0.28 6.29 -16.38
N GLN A 300 1.37 6.35 -17.15
CA GLN A 300 1.45 7.23 -18.34
C GLN A 300 0.60 6.72 -19.50
N THR A 301 0.51 5.41 -19.72
CA THR A 301 -0.38 4.84 -20.75
C THR A 301 -1.85 5.08 -20.42
N ASN A 302 -2.26 4.88 -19.16
CA ASN A 302 -3.61 5.19 -18.72
C ASN A 302 -3.95 6.69 -18.81
N GLN A 303 -3.00 7.60 -18.62
CA GLN A 303 -3.22 9.03 -18.84
C GLN A 303 -3.35 9.40 -20.33
N ALA A 304 -2.61 8.74 -21.22
CA ALA A 304 -2.70 8.98 -22.66
C ALA A 304 -4.05 8.52 -23.23
N ASP A 305 -4.56 7.36 -22.79
CA ASP A 305 -5.86 6.83 -23.23
C ASP A 305 -7.04 7.69 -22.74
N ILE A 306 -6.93 8.30 -21.56
CA ILE A 306 -7.94 9.25 -21.05
C ILE A 306 -7.94 10.55 -21.88
N ILE A 307 -6.78 11.04 -22.31
CA ILE A 307 -6.68 12.26 -23.12
C ILE A 307 -7.26 12.02 -24.53
N GLU A 308 -7.03 10.86 -25.13
CA GLU A 308 -7.53 10.54 -26.49
C GLU A 308 -9.06 10.39 -26.54
N ASP A 309 -9.71 9.94 -25.46
CA ASP A 309 -11.17 9.83 -25.39
C ASP A 309 -11.85 11.20 -25.11
N THR A 310 -11.14 12.10 -24.45
CA THR A 310 -11.61 13.48 -24.20
C THR A 310 -11.63 14.32 -25.48
N ASP A 311 -10.64 14.12 -26.37
CA ASP A 311 -10.58 14.79 -27.68
C ASP A 311 -11.57 14.21 -28.70
N LYS A 312 -12.03 12.95 -28.55
CA LYS A 312 -13.05 12.37 -29.44
C LYS A 312 -14.48 12.80 -29.08
N GLN A 313 -14.73 13.22 -27.83
CA GLN A 313 -16.04 13.75 -27.42
C GLN A 313 -16.23 15.23 -27.76
N SER A 314 -15.16 16.02 -27.86
CA SER A 314 -15.21 17.45 -28.19
C SER A 314 -15.48 17.76 -29.68
N PHE A 315 -15.40 16.75 -30.56
CA PHE A 315 -15.74 16.87 -31.99
C PHE A 315 -17.10 16.28 -32.40
N ARG A 316 -17.96 15.93 -31.42
CA ARG A 316 -19.37 15.59 -31.66
C ARG A 316 -20.28 16.68 -31.10
N ILE A 317 -20.19 17.88 -31.67
CA ILE A 317 -21.23 18.92 -31.58
C ILE A 317 -21.59 19.34 -33.00
#